data_AF-A0AAV8YET7-F1
#
_entry.id   AF-A0AAV8YET7-F1
#
_cell.length_a   1.000
_cell.length_b   1.000
_cell.length_c   1.000
_cell.angle_alpha   90.00
_cell.angle_beta   90.00
_cell.angle_gamma   90.00
#
_symmetry.space_group_name_H-M   'P 1'
#
loop_
_entity.id
_entity.type
_entity.pdbx_description
1 polymer ?
#
loop_
_entity_poly.entity_id
_entity_poly.type
_entity_poly.pdbx_seq_one_letter_code
_entity_poly.pdbx_strand_id
1 'polypeptide(L)' 'MPGESWCMGLMKRHPQLTIKLAENTKRVRAALTYEIIEEYFRNVAEVIKDIPAQNIVNYDKFC' A
#
# COMPACT_ATOMS: atom_id res chain seq x y z
N MET A 1 21.66 1.59 5.94
CA MET A 1 20.86 1.09 4.80
C MET A 1 20.93 2.10 3.67
N PRO A 2 20.90 1.70 2.39
CA PRO A 2 20.78 2.67 1.31
C PRO A 2 19.45 3.44 1.44
N GLY A 3 19.54 4.77 1.44
CA GLY A 3 18.39 5.65 1.55
C GLY A 3 17.70 5.90 0.21
N GLU A 4 16.64 6.72 0.23
CA GLU A 4 15.85 7.09 -0.93
C GLU A 4 16.70 7.61 -2.11
N SER A 5 17.69 8.45 -1.83
CA SER A 5 18.60 9.01 -2.82
C SER A 5 19.40 7.95 -3.58
N TRP A 6 19.84 6.89 -2.88
CA TRP A 6 20.54 5.77 -3.48
C TRP A 6 19.61 4.96 -4.40
N CYS A 7 18.38 4.71 -3.95
CA CYS A 7 17.37 3.98 -4.73
C CYS A 7 17.01 4.75 -6.01
N MET A 8 16.76 6.06 -5.90
CA MET A 8 16.46 6.91 -7.05
C MET A 8 17.64 6.98 -8.04
N GLY A 9 18.87 7.05 -7.53
CA GLY A 9 20.08 6.98 -8.36
C GLY A 9 20.22 5.65 -9.11
N LEU A 10 19.88 4.53 -8.46
CA LEU A 10 19.89 3.20 -9.08
C LEU A 10 18.84 3.11 -10.21
N MET A 11 17.62 3.57 -9.95
CA MET A 11 16.52 3.55 -10.92
C MET A 11 16.81 4.44 -12.14
N LYS A 12 17.48 5.58 -11.93
CA LYS A 12 17.91 6.47 -13.02
C LYS A 12 18.97 5.84 -13.93
N ARG A 13 19.88 5.04 -13.37
CA ARG A 13 20.94 4.34 -14.13
C ARG A 13 20.43 3.08 -14.84
N HIS A 14 19.33 2.50 -14.37
CA HIS A 14 18.78 1.24 -14.89
C HIS A 14 17.28 1.38 -15.20
N PRO A 15 16.90 2.10 -16.28
CA PRO A 15 15.50 2.37 -16.63
C PRO A 15 14.66 1.10 -16.84
N GLN A 16 15.28 -0.01 -17.23
CA GLN A 16 14.63 -1.32 -17.33
C GLN A 16 14.10 -1.85 -16.00
N LEU A 17 14.73 -1.49 -14.88
CA LEU A 17 14.26 -1.85 -13.54
C LEU A 17 13.02 -1.01 -13.17
N THR A 18 12.99 0.25 -13.58
CA THR A 18 11.83 1.15 -13.40
C THR A 18 10.60 0.63 -14.12
N ILE A 19 10.75 0.19 -15.37
CA ILE A 19 9.65 -0.38 -16.15
C ILE A 19 9.12 -1.66 -15.48
N LYS A 20 10.01 -2.58 -15.11
CA LYS A 20 9.62 -3.82 -14.40
C LYS A 20 8.94 -3.56 -13.06
N LEU A 21 9.40 -2.57 -12.29
CA LEU A 21 8.78 -2.20 -11.03
C LEU A 21 7.35 -1.65 -11.25
N ALA A 22 7.18 -0.79 -12.25
CA ALA A 22 5.88 -0.26 -12.62
C ALA A 22 4.93 -1.36 -13.10
N GLU A 23 5.39 -2.29 -13.94
CA GLU A 23 4.61 -3.45 -14.40
C GLU A 23 4.21 -4.39 -13.25
N ASN A 24 5.13 -4.67 -12.33
CA ASN A 24 4.84 -5.51 -11.18
C ASN A 24 3.80 -4.85 -10.26
N THR A 25 3.92 -3.54 -10.01
CA THR A 25 2.91 -2.78 -9.26
C THR A 25 1.55 -2.81 -9.94
N LYS A 26 1.51 -2.67 -11.28
CA LYS A 26 0.28 -2.79 -12.06
C LYS A 26 -0.32 -4.18 -11.97
N ARG A 27 0.50 -5.24 -12.06
CA ARG A 27 0.03 -6.64 -11.95
C ARG A 27 -0.53 -6.93 -10.57
N VAL A 28 0.14 -6.48 -9.51
CA VAL A 28 -0.36 -6.62 -8.13
C VAL A 28 -1.69 -5.88 -7.94
N ARG A 29 -1.81 -4.66 -8.48
CA ARG A 29 -3.09 -3.91 -8.44
C ARG A 29 -4.19 -4.59 -9.26
N ALA A 30 -3.87 -5.15 -10.42
CA ALA A 30 -4.83 -5.88 -11.26
C ALA A 30 -5.25 -7.23 -10.66
N ALA A 31 -4.42 -7.81 -9.80
CA ALA A 31 -4.72 -9.03 -9.06
C ALA A 31 -5.64 -8.80 -7.85
N LEU A 32 -5.90 -7.54 -7.48
CA LEU A 32 -6.93 -7.21 -6.49
C LEU A 32 -8.30 -7.33 -7.14
N THR A 33 -9.08 -8.30 -6.67
CA THR A 33 -10.47 -8.48 -7.07
C THR A 33 -11.41 -7.80 -6.08
N TYR A 34 -12.69 -7.65 -6.48
CA TYR A 34 -13.71 -7.09 -5.61
C TYR A 34 -13.84 -7.90 -4.30
N GLU A 35 -13.77 -9.22 -4.41
CA GLU A 35 -13.93 -10.16 -3.29
C GLU A 35 -12.82 -9.97 -2.25
N ILE A 36 -11.57 -9.77 -2.69
CA ILE A 36 -10.43 -9.51 -1.79
C ILE A 36 -10.63 -8.21 -1.01
N ILE A 37 -11.16 -7.17 -1.67
CA ILE A 37 -11.43 -5.87 -1.05
C ILE A 37 -12.59 -5.99 -0.06
N GLU A 38 -13.66 -6.69 -0.43
CA GLU A 38 -14.82 -6.91 0.43
C GLU A 38 -14.44 -7.73 1.68
N GLU A 39 -13.66 -8.80 1.50
CA GLU A 39 -13.15 -9.63 2.60
C GLU A 39 -12.26 -8.81 3.54
N TYR A 40 -11.38 -7.95 3.00
CA TYR A 40 -10.58 -7.04 3.80
C TYR A 40 -11.45 -6.15 4.70
N PHE A 41 -12.45 -5.46 4.13
CA PHE A 41 -13.31 -4.57 4.92
C PHE A 41 -14.16 -5.34 5.94
N ARG A 42 -14.61 -6.55 5.61
CA ARG A 42 -15.35 -7.42 6.54
C ARG A 42 -14.49 -7.81 7.74
N ASN A 43 -13.25 -8.23 7.49
CA ASN A 43 -12.30 -8.59 8.54
C ASN A 43 -11.94 -7.38 9.41
N VAL A 44 -11.74 -6.20 8.79
CA VAL A 44 -11.50 -4.96 9.54
C VAL A 44 -12.69 -4.62 10.44
N ALA A 45 -13.92 -4.72 9.93
CA ALA A 45 -15.12 -4.44 10.70
C ALA A 45 -15.26 -5.35 11.94
N GLU A 46 -14.93 -6.64 11.81
CA GLU A 46 -14.91 -7.58 12.94
C GLU A 46 -13.83 -7.23 13.96
N VAL A 47 -12.61 -6.90 13.51
CA VAL A 47 -11.49 -6.57 14.41
C VAL A 47 -11.76 -5.29 15.22
N ILE A 48 -12.42 -4.31 14.62
CA ILE A 48 -12.68 -3.01 15.28
C ILE A 48 -14.03 -2.95 16.02
N LYS A 49 -14.84 -4.01 15.95
CA LYS A 49 -16.22 -4.05 16.47
C LYS A 49 -16.33 -3.64 17.94
N ASP A 50 -15.36 -4.02 18.76
CA ASP A 50 -15.36 -3.78 20.20
C ASP A 50 -14.47 -2.58 20.60
N ILE A 51 -13.93 -1.85 19.62
CA ILE A 51 -13.09 -0.67 19.85
C ILE A 51 -14.00 0.57 19.88
N PRO A 52 -14.02 1.34 20.98
CA PRO A 52 -14.74 2.61 21.02
C PRO A 52 -14.23 3.56 19.94
N ALA A 53 -15.14 4.25 19.24
CA ALA A 53 -14.79 5.16 18.16
C ALA A 53 -13.79 6.27 18.56
N GLN A 54 -13.79 6.64 19.84
CA GLN A 54 -12.86 7.62 20.43
C GLN A 54 -11.39 7.16 20.36
N ASN A 55 -11.15 5.86 20.25
CA ASN A 55 -9.80 5.27 20.18
C ASN A 55 -9.34 5.05 18.72
N ILE A 56 -10.21 5.30 17.74
CA ILE A 56 -9.88 5.16 16.32
C ILE A 56 -9.35 6.52 15.84
N VAL A 57 -8.03 6.67 15.85
CA VAL A 57 -7.34 7.90 15.43
C VAL A 57 -7.15 7.92 13.92
N ASN A 58 -7.65 8.96 13.25
CA ASN A 58 -7.37 9.20 11.83
C ASN A 58 -6.12 10.06 11.66
N TYR A 59 -5.00 9.45 11.30
CA TYR A 59 -3.71 10.14 11.12
C TYR A 59 -3.66 11.09 9.91
N ASP A 60 -4.55 10.94 8.90
CA ASP A 60 -4.55 11.80 7.71
C ASP A 60 -5.12 13.22 7.98
N LYS A 61 -5.86 13.41 9.08
CA LYS A 61 -6.45 14.71 9.42
C LYS A 61 -5.55 15.60 10.28
N PHE A 62 -4.34 15.16 10.59
CA PHE A 62 -3.40 15.86 11.47
C PHE A 62 -2.12 16.34 10.75
N CYS A 63 -2.13 16.40 9.41
CA CYS A 63 -1.11 17.04 8.59
C CYS A 63 -1.66 18.24 7.83
#